data_AF-A0A1Y2H9V7-F1
#
_entry.id   AF-A0A1Y2H9V7-F1
#
_cell.length_a   1.000
_cell.length_b   1.000
_cell.length_c   1.000
_cell.angle_alpha   90.00
_cell.angle_beta   90.00
_cell.angle_gamma   90.00
#
_symmetry.space_group_name_H-M   'P 1'
#
loop_
_entity.id
_entity.type
_entity.pdbx_description
1 polymer ?
#
loop_
_entity_poly.entity_id
_entity_poly.type
_entity_poly.pdbx_seq_one_letter_code
_entity_poly.pdbx_strand_id
1 'polypeptide(L)'
;MAELTNANEATVASPPKKPLCQVCNTNPHKYRCPGCSTLTCSLRCVQSHKSATNCSGQRNKTAYVPLERYTENTLYSDYSLLEDTAR
;
A
#
# COMPACT_ATOMS: atom_id res chain seq x y z
N MET A 1 -7.21 56.97 -10.94
CA MET A 1 -6.78 55.79 -11.72
C MET A 1 -6.22 54.81 -10.70
N ALA A 2 -7.13 54.10 -10.05
CA ALA A 2 -7.50 52.71 -10.34
C ALA A 2 -6.47 51.76 -9.70
N GLU A 3 -6.95 51.13 -8.64
CA GLU A 3 -6.28 50.24 -7.70
C GLU A 3 -5.71 49.01 -8.41
N LEU A 4 -4.43 48.69 -8.15
CA LEU A 4 -3.87 47.38 -8.47
C LEU A 4 -4.25 46.43 -7.33
N THR A 5 -5.35 45.71 -7.52
CA THR A 5 -5.81 44.61 -6.68
C THR A 5 -4.74 43.51 -6.64
N ASN A 6 -4.16 43.26 -5.48
CA ASN A 6 -3.27 42.13 -5.27
C ASN A 6 -4.11 40.86 -5.06
N ALA A 7 -4.12 39.97 -6.06
CA ALA A 7 -4.79 38.67 -6.00
C ALA A 7 -3.97 37.71 -5.15
N ASN A 8 -4.25 37.71 -3.85
CA ASN A 8 -3.90 36.62 -2.94
C ASN A 8 -4.80 35.41 -3.29
N GLU A 9 -4.34 34.59 -4.22
CA GLU A 9 -4.86 33.24 -4.44
C GLU A 9 -4.37 32.32 -3.31
N ALA A 10 -5.19 32.22 -2.26
CA ALA A 10 -5.03 31.24 -1.21
C ALA A 10 -5.26 29.82 -1.77
N THR A 11 -4.19 29.06 -1.99
CA THR A 11 -4.26 27.62 -2.25
C THR A 11 -4.72 26.89 -0.98
N VAL A 12 -6.03 26.64 -0.86
CA VAL A 12 -6.61 25.77 0.17
C VAL A 12 -6.28 24.32 -0.19
N ALA A 13 -5.20 23.78 0.37
CA ALA A 13 -4.87 22.36 0.25
C ALA A 13 -5.89 21.54 1.08
N SER A 14 -6.88 20.97 0.40
CA SER A 14 -7.83 20.03 1.00
C SER A 14 -7.09 18.79 1.56
N PRO A 15 -7.48 18.24 2.72
CA PRO A 15 -6.83 17.08 3.31
C PRO A 15 -6.89 15.84 2.39
N PRO A 16 -5.85 14.99 2.39
CA PRO A 16 -5.77 13.83 1.50
C PRO A 16 -6.90 12.84 1.82
N LYS A 17 -7.81 12.64 0.86
CA LYS A 17 -8.89 11.65 0.98
C LYS A 17 -8.27 10.25 0.97
N LYS A 18 -8.54 9.44 2.01
CA LYS A 18 -8.07 8.05 2.05
C LYS A 18 -8.66 7.26 0.88
N PRO A 19 -7.89 6.43 0.16
CA PRO A 19 -8.42 5.62 -0.92
C PRO A 19 -9.50 4.66 -0.41
N LEU A 20 -10.47 4.36 -1.27
CA LEU A 20 -11.56 3.44 -0.97
C LEU A 20 -11.10 1.98 -1.01
N CYS A 21 -11.88 1.11 -0.39
CA CYS A 21 -11.72 -0.34 -0.48
C CYS A 21 -11.84 -0.80 -1.94
N GLN A 22 -10.84 -1.51 -2.45
CA GLN A 22 -10.82 -1.99 -3.84
C GLN A 22 -11.79 -3.16 -4.09
N VAL A 23 -12.35 -3.76 -3.02
CA VAL A 23 -13.28 -4.89 -3.13
C VAL A 23 -14.73 -4.43 -3.16
N CYS A 24 -15.13 -3.54 -2.24
CA CYS A 24 -16.52 -3.09 -2.13
C CYS A 24 -16.74 -1.66 -2.62
N ASN A 25 -15.70 -0.85 -2.79
CA ASN A 25 -15.75 0.56 -3.22
C ASN A 25 -16.70 1.48 -2.43
N THR A 26 -17.20 1.05 -1.27
CA THR A 26 -18.14 1.82 -0.44
C THR A 26 -17.45 2.57 0.69
N ASN A 27 -16.53 1.90 1.39
CA ASN A 27 -15.87 2.44 2.57
C ASN A 27 -14.39 2.76 2.29
N PRO A 28 -13.79 3.73 3.01
CA PRO A 28 -12.34 3.91 2.99
C PRO A 28 -11.63 2.63 3.41
N HIS A 29 -10.49 2.35 2.79
CA HIS A 29 -9.68 1.19 3.16
C HIS A 29 -9.15 1.32 4.61
N LYS A 30 -8.99 0.17 5.26
CA LYS A 30 -8.42 0.06 6.61
C LYS A 30 -7.20 -0.87 6.64
N TYR A 31 -7.14 -1.83 5.72
CA TYR A 31 -6.10 -2.85 5.65
C TYR A 31 -5.51 -2.93 4.25
N ARG A 32 -4.26 -3.39 4.16
CA ARG A 32 -3.55 -3.67 2.90
C ARG A 32 -3.06 -5.12 2.92
N CYS A 33 -3.36 -5.89 1.89
CA CYS A 33 -2.91 -7.27 1.78
C CYS A 33 -1.38 -7.32 1.58
N PRO A 34 -0.61 -8.09 2.37
CA PRO A 34 0.85 -8.14 2.24
C PRO A 34 1.32 -8.96 1.03
N GLY A 35 0.46 -9.80 0.45
CA GLY A 35 0.79 -10.61 -0.74
C GLY A 35 0.58 -9.85 -2.06
N CYS A 36 -0.58 -9.23 -2.23
CA CYS A 36 -0.97 -8.58 -3.50
C CYS A 36 -1.21 -7.07 -3.39
N SER A 37 -1.00 -6.47 -2.21
CA SER A 37 -1.23 -5.04 -1.95
C SER A 37 -2.68 -4.53 -2.07
N THR A 38 -3.68 -5.40 -2.25
CA THR A 38 -5.10 -5.00 -2.33
C THR A 38 -5.55 -4.26 -1.07
N LEU A 39 -6.22 -3.13 -1.26
CA LEU A 39 -6.77 -2.30 -0.19
C LEU A 39 -8.17 -2.79 0.20
N THR A 40 -8.38 -3.08 1.48
CA THR A 40 -9.64 -3.65 2.01
C THR A 40 -10.12 -2.88 3.24
N CYS A 41 -11.44 -2.82 3.47
CA CYS A 41 -12.01 -2.14 4.65
C CYS A 41 -12.38 -3.08 5.80
N SER A 42 -12.60 -4.36 5.55
CA SER A 42 -13.11 -5.32 6.55
C SER A 42 -12.70 -6.77 6.24
N LEU A 43 -12.90 -7.67 7.20
CA LEU A 43 -12.59 -9.09 7.06
C LEU A 43 -13.31 -9.74 5.87
N ARG A 44 -14.57 -9.37 5.60
CA ARG A 44 -15.30 -9.84 4.42
C ARG A 44 -14.59 -9.48 3.11
N CYS A 45 -14.09 -8.24 3.00
CA CYS A 45 -13.32 -7.81 1.83
C CYS A 45 -11.97 -8.53 1.75
N VAL A 46 -11.34 -8.84 2.89
CA VAL A 46 -10.12 -9.64 2.93
C VAL A 46 -10.36 -11.05 2.41
N GLN A 47 -11.40 -11.74 2.88
CA GLN A 47 -11.70 -13.11 2.44
C GLN A 47 -12.15 -13.16 0.99
N SER A 48 -13.00 -12.21 0.56
CA SER A 48 -13.51 -12.14 -0.80
C SER A 48 -12.40 -11.93 -1.84
N HIS A 49 -11.43 -11.05 -1.61
CA HIS A 49 -10.33 -10.91 -2.57
C HIS A 49 -9.44 -12.14 -2.58
N LYS A 50 -9.16 -12.75 -1.41
CA LYS A 50 -8.34 -13.97 -1.34
C LYS A 50 -8.94 -15.10 -2.18
N SER A 51 -10.25 -15.32 -2.09
CA SER A 51 -10.94 -16.33 -2.90
C SER A 51 -11.01 -15.95 -4.37
N ALA A 52 -11.28 -14.69 -4.70
CA ALA A 52 -11.45 -14.23 -6.09
C ALA A 52 -10.13 -14.20 -6.87
N THR A 53 -9.02 -13.82 -6.23
CA THR A 53 -7.71 -13.68 -6.87
C THR A 53 -6.76 -14.83 -6.52
N ASN A 54 -7.25 -15.88 -5.86
CA ASN A 54 -6.46 -16.99 -5.32
C ASN A 54 -5.20 -16.51 -4.55
N CYS A 55 -5.36 -15.49 -3.71
CA CYS A 55 -4.25 -14.88 -2.97
C CYS A 55 -4.03 -15.58 -1.63
N SER A 56 -2.80 -16.07 -1.38
CA SER A 56 -2.39 -16.62 -0.09
C SER A 56 -2.47 -15.58 1.05
N GLY A 57 -2.32 -14.30 0.71
CA GLY A 57 -2.22 -13.21 1.68
C GLY A 57 -0.91 -13.23 2.46
N GLN A 58 0.12 -13.90 1.95
CA GLN A 58 1.46 -13.90 2.51
C GLN A 58 2.43 -13.22 1.53
N ARG A 59 3.34 -12.40 2.06
CA ARG A 59 4.41 -11.80 1.27
C ARG A 59 5.37 -12.89 0.82
N ASN A 60 5.72 -12.92 -0.46
CA ASN A 60 6.78 -13.80 -0.95
C ASN A 60 8.13 -13.30 -0.42
N LYS A 61 8.68 -13.96 0.60
CA LYS A 61 9.96 -13.61 1.22
C LYS A 61 11.16 -13.92 0.33
N THR A 62 11.03 -14.82 -0.65
CA THR A 62 12.12 -15.32 -1.50
C THR A 62 11.95 -14.89 -2.96
N ALA A 63 11.21 -13.80 -3.22
CA ALA A 63 11.03 -13.28 -4.56
C ALA A 63 12.38 -12.85 -5.16
N TYR A 64 12.64 -13.26 -6.40
CA TYR A 64 13.87 -12.88 -7.11
C TYR A 64 13.93 -11.36 -7.32
N VAL A 65 15.09 -10.77 -6.99
CA VAL A 65 15.40 -9.36 -7.23
C VAL A 65 16.61 -9.28 -8.14
N PRO A 66 16.51 -8.67 -9.35
CA PRO A 66 17.66 -8.43 -10.21
C PRO A 66 18.72 -7.59 -9.49
N LEU A 67 20.00 -7.84 -9.75
CA LEU A 67 21.12 -7.16 -9.09
C LEU A 67 21.03 -5.63 -9.18
N GLU A 68 20.59 -5.11 -10.32
CA GLU A 68 20.38 -3.66 -10.54
C GLU A 68 19.39 -3.02 -9.55
N ARG A 69 18.46 -3.82 -9.00
CA ARG A 69 17.45 -3.38 -8.03
C ARG A 69 17.69 -3.95 -6.63
N TYR A 70 18.83 -4.60 -6.42
CA TYR A 70 19.20 -5.12 -5.12
C TYR A 70 19.62 -3.96 -4.23
N THR A 71 18.89 -3.75 -3.13
CA THR A 71 19.10 -2.64 -2.19
C THR A 71 19.40 -3.18 -0.79
N GLU A 72 19.89 -2.32 0.09
CA GLU A 72 20.12 -2.67 1.50
C GLU A 72 18.86 -3.26 2.16
N ASN A 73 17.67 -2.76 1.82
CA ASN A 73 16.40 -3.29 2.32
C ASN A 73 16.16 -4.76 1.91
N THR A 74 16.62 -5.15 0.72
CA THR A 74 16.56 -6.55 0.27
C THR A 74 17.51 -7.40 1.11
N LEU A 75 18.74 -6.93 1.34
CA LEU A 75 19.71 -7.60 2.20
C LEU A 75 19.20 -7.80 3.63
N TYR A 76 18.60 -6.77 4.23
CA TYR A 76 17.98 -6.90 5.55
C TYR A 76 16.83 -7.92 5.56
N SER A 77 16.00 -7.93 4.51
CA SER A 77 14.93 -8.92 4.36
C SER A 77 15.47 -10.35 4.27
N ASP A 78 16.56 -10.56 3.54
CA ASP A 78 17.23 -11.86 3.40
C ASP A 78 17.84 -12.30 4.73
N TYR A 79 18.50 -11.37 5.44
CA TYR A 79 19.07 -11.63 6.76
C TYR A 79 17.99 -12.05 7.77
N SER A 80 16.89 -11.30 7.86
CA SER A 80 15.76 -11.65 8.75
C SER A 80 15.14 -13.00 8.39
N LEU A 81 15.08 -13.35 7.10
CA LEU A 81 14.62 -14.66 6.66
C LEU A 81 15.54 -15.78 7.19
N LEU A 82 16.87 -15.61 7.13
CA LEU A 82 17.82 -16.59 7.63
C LEU A 82 17.73 -16.75 9.16
N GLU A 83 17.60 -15.66 9.90
CA GLU A 83 17.39 -15.72 11.35
C GLU A 83 16.08 -16.41 11.75
N ASP A 84 14.99 -16.17 11.01
CA ASP A 84 13.69 -16.84 11.24
C ASP A 84 13.82 -18.36 11.12
N THR A 85 14.69 -18.86 10.23
CA THR A 85 14.90 -20.31 10.05
C THR A 85 15.78 -20.96 11.12
N ALA A 86 16.55 -20.16 11.87
CA ALA A 86 17.42 -20.65 12.93
C ALA A 86 16.73 -20.79 14.31
N ARG A 87 15.46 -20.37 14.41
CA ARG A 87 14.62 -20.51 15.61
C ARG A 87 13.83 -21.82 15.61
#